data_AF-A0A517KML7-F1
#
_entry.id   AF-A0A517KML7-F1
#
_cell.length_a   1.000
_cell.length_b   1.000
_cell.length_c   1.000
_cell.angle_alpha   90.00
_cell.angle_beta   90.00
_cell.angle_gamma   90.00
#
_symmetry.space_group_name_H-M   'P 1'
#
loop_
_entity.id
_entity.type
_entity.pdbx_description
1 polymer ?
#
loop_
_entity_poly.entity_id
_entity_poly.type
_entity_poly.pdbx_seq_one_letter_code
_entity_poly.pdbx_strand_id
1 'polypeptide(L)'
;LTTAGYQLDGALVDMVEEGKDRLDQIIEDERTFYYLASLDEDEEVNDSSNWIKANPNLGVSIDLDEMKEEGEKAKRTPAERGDFITKRFNIFANNDEMSFIDYPTLQKNNDIISLDELEGRPCTIGYDLSETEDFTAACATFALDDGKVAVLTHSCIPKDNVDFSNEKIPYREWKEDGLLTIQDKPYIDYQDVFNWIIKMNE
;
A
#
# COMPACT_ATOMS: atom_id res chain seq x y z
N LEU A 1 18.72 2.39 -18.57
CA LEU A 1 17.95 1.13 -18.61
C LEU A 1 17.76 0.71 -17.18
N THR A 2 16.52 0.68 -16.71
CA THR A 2 16.16 0.34 -15.33
C THR A 2 14.90 -0.52 -15.40
N THR A 3 14.71 -1.41 -14.43
CA THR A 3 13.52 -2.26 -14.33
C THR A 3 12.71 -1.85 -13.11
N ALA A 4 11.46 -2.28 -13.04
CA ALA A 4 10.67 -2.14 -11.83
C ALA A 4 11.38 -2.75 -10.61
N GLY A 5 11.02 -2.28 -9.42
CA GLY A 5 11.58 -2.73 -8.14
C GLY A 5 10.51 -2.80 -7.05
N TYR A 6 10.94 -2.99 -5.81
CA TYR A 6 10.05 -3.14 -4.65
C TYR A 6 9.71 -1.82 -3.96
N GLN A 7 10.37 -0.72 -4.37
CA GLN A 7 10.10 0.60 -3.81
C GLN A 7 9.01 1.28 -4.65
N LEU A 8 7.84 1.47 -4.05
CA LEU A 8 6.64 2.00 -4.70
C LEU A 8 6.53 3.53 -4.63
N ASP A 9 7.43 4.20 -3.91
CA ASP A 9 7.43 5.65 -3.66
C ASP A 9 8.73 6.36 -4.10
N GLY A 10 9.46 5.73 -5.02
CA GLY A 10 10.76 6.22 -5.51
C GLY A 10 10.68 6.94 -6.85
N ALA A 11 11.74 7.68 -7.19
CA ALA A 11 11.84 8.47 -8.44
C ALA A 11 11.57 7.68 -9.73
N LEU A 12 11.77 6.35 -9.73
CA LEU A 12 11.45 5.52 -10.88
C LEU A 12 9.93 5.39 -11.10
N VAL A 13 9.15 5.29 -10.02
CA VAL A 13 7.69 5.21 -10.12
C VAL A 13 7.15 6.51 -10.71
N ASP A 14 7.60 7.65 -10.18
CA ASP A 14 7.27 8.99 -10.72
C ASP A 14 7.59 9.08 -12.22
N MET A 15 8.77 8.61 -12.65
CA MET A 15 9.17 8.61 -14.07
C MET A 15 8.30 7.70 -14.95
N VAL A 16 7.83 6.56 -14.44
CA VAL A 16 6.94 5.65 -15.18
C VAL A 16 5.55 6.26 -15.30
N GLU A 17 5.02 6.87 -14.23
CA GLU A 17 3.73 7.56 -14.25
C GLU A 17 3.75 8.76 -15.20
N GLU A 18 4.77 9.62 -15.09
CA GLU A 18 4.96 10.72 -16.05
C GLU A 18 5.03 10.20 -17.49
N GLY A 19 5.78 9.12 -17.71
CA GLY A 19 5.91 8.49 -19.03
C GLY A 19 4.58 8.00 -19.58
N LYS A 20 3.74 7.36 -18.76
CA LYS A 20 2.39 6.93 -19.14
C LYS A 20 1.51 8.11 -19.53
N ASP A 21 1.48 9.16 -18.70
CA ASP A 21 0.70 10.38 -18.98
C ASP A 21 1.09 11.03 -20.31
N ARG A 22 2.39 11.06 -20.65
CA ARG A 22 2.86 11.59 -21.95
C ARG A 22 2.50 10.68 -23.11
N LEU A 23 2.67 9.35 -22.95
CA LEU A 23 2.35 8.37 -23.99
C LEU A 23 0.85 8.32 -24.30
N ASP A 24 0.01 8.51 -23.29
CA ASP A 24 -1.45 8.60 -23.39
C ASP A 24 -1.95 9.99 -23.83
N GLN A 25 -1.03 10.90 -24.15
CA GLN A 25 -1.31 12.27 -24.63
C GLN A 25 -2.10 13.13 -23.63
N ILE A 26 -2.02 12.81 -22.33
CA ILE A 26 -2.61 13.61 -21.26
C ILE A 26 -1.83 14.91 -21.10
N ILE A 27 -0.51 14.86 -21.24
CA ILE A 27 0.38 16.03 -21.17
C ILE A 27 1.35 16.00 -22.36
N GLU A 28 1.55 17.14 -23.03
CA GLU A 28 2.51 17.25 -24.14
C GLU A 28 3.96 17.43 -23.63
N ASP A 29 4.90 16.57 -24.07
CA ASP A 29 6.35 16.77 -23.93
C ASP A 29 7.06 16.38 -25.23
N GLU A 30 7.73 17.33 -25.88
CA GLU A 30 8.55 17.06 -27.07
C GLU A 30 10.05 16.89 -26.76
N ARG A 31 10.45 17.06 -25.50
CA ARG A 31 11.87 17.08 -25.10
C ARG A 31 12.37 15.73 -24.61
N THR A 32 11.46 14.84 -24.22
CA THR A 32 11.78 13.57 -23.57
C THR A 32 11.21 12.42 -24.38
N PHE A 33 12.03 11.40 -24.63
CA PHE A 33 11.60 10.16 -25.28
C PHE A 33 11.34 9.09 -24.23
N TYR A 34 10.09 8.64 -24.15
CA TYR A 34 9.67 7.55 -23.27
C TYR A 34 9.55 6.25 -24.06
N TYR A 35 10.14 5.18 -23.52
CA TYR A 35 9.97 3.83 -24.00
C TYR A 35 9.72 2.92 -22.81
N LEU A 36 8.45 2.57 -22.62
CA LEU A 36 8.00 1.68 -21.55
C LEU A 36 7.65 0.33 -22.19
N ALA A 37 8.31 -0.72 -21.74
CA ALA A 37 8.04 -2.10 -22.15
C ALA A 37 7.59 -2.88 -20.91
N SER A 38 6.29 -3.09 -20.77
CA SER A 38 5.67 -3.84 -19.68
C SER A 38 4.53 -4.70 -20.23
N LEU A 39 3.95 -5.55 -19.39
CA LEU A 39 2.66 -6.17 -19.67
C LEU A 39 1.53 -5.16 -19.47
N ASP A 40 0.37 -5.42 -20.07
CA ASP A 40 -0.80 -4.56 -19.98
C ASP A 40 -1.63 -4.91 -18.73
N GLU A 41 -1.74 -6.21 -18.42
CA GLU A 41 -2.45 -6.75 -17.26
C GLU A 41 -1.57 -7.79 -16.53
N ASP A 42 -1.69 -7.90 -15.20
CA ASP A 42 -0.87 -8.80 -14.38
C ASP A 42 -1.13 -10.28 -14.71
N GLU A 43 -2.34 -10.62 -15.14
CA GLU A 43 -2.73 -11.98 -15.53
C GLU A 43 -1.95 -12.47 -16.76
N GLU A 44 -1.48 -11.56 -17.63
CA GLU A 44 -0.73 -11.86 -18.84
C GLU A 44 0.62 -12.56 -18.54
N VAL A 45 1.13 -12.45 -17.31
CA VAL A 45 2.34 -13.16 -16.84
C VAL A 45 2.23 -14.67 -17.09
N ASN A 46 1.02 -15.23 -17.02
CA ASN A 46 0.79 -16.66 -17.18
C ASN A 46 0.73 -17.11 -18.65
N ASP A 47 0.67 -16.18 -19.60
CA ASP A 47 0.67 -16.46 -21.04
C ASP A 47 1.98 -15.98 -21.69
N SER A 48 2.87 -16.93 -21.96
CA SER A 48 4.17 -16.66 -22.58
C SER A 48 4.11 -15.98 -23.95
N SER A 49 2.95 -15.99 -24.63
CA SER A 49 2.77 -15.27 -25.90
C SER A 49 2.80 -13.75 -25.73
N ASN A 50 2.47 -13.24 -24.54
CA ASN A 50 2.47 -11.81 -24.21
C ASN A 50 3.84 -11.30 -23.75
N TRP A 51 4.78 -12.19 -23.40
CA TRP A 51 6.05 -11.81 -22.76
C TRP A 51 6.94 -10.90 -23.63
N ILE A 52 6.76 -10.92 -24.94
CA ILE A 52 7.43 -10.01 -25.89
C ILE A 52 7.14 -8.53 -25.61
N LYS A 53 5.97 -8.19 -25.05
CA LYS A 53 5.57 -6.81 -24.74
C LYS A 53 6.54 -6.15 -23.74
N ALA A 54 6.89 -6.90 -22.69
CA ALA A 54 7.85 -6.44 -21.68
C ALA A 54 9.33 -6.74 -22.04
N ASN A 55 9.57 -7.68 -22.94
CA ASN A 55 10.90 -8.16 -23.30
C ASN A 55 11.16 -7.95 -24.80
N PRO A 56 11.41 -6.71 -25.27
CA PRO A 56 11.51 -6.40 -26.69
C PRO A 56 12.68 -7.09 -27.43
N ASN A 57 13.66 -7.63 -26.68
CA ASN A 57 14.77 -8.43 -27.23
C ASN A 57 14.55 -9.96 -27.12
N LEU A 58 13.34 -10.41 -26.81
CA LEU A 58 12.98 -11.83 -26.78
C LEU A 58 13.19 -12.48 -28.15
N GLY A 59 13.85 -13.64 -28.16
CA GLY A 59 14.28 -14.34 -29.37
C GLY A 59 15.59 -13.83 -29.99
N VAL A 60 16.21 -12.78 -29.44
CA VAL A 60 17.52 -12.26 -29.89
C VAL A 60 18.57 -12.41 -28.81
N SER A 61 18.38 -11.77 -27.65
CA SER A 61 19.29 -11.85 -26.50
C SER A 61 18.65 -12.50 -25.27
N ILE A 62 17.34 -12.71 -25.30
CA ILE A 62 16.60 -13.43 -24.27
C ILE A 62 16.00 -14.65 -24.96
N ASP A 63 16.35 -15.85 -24.50
CA ASP A 63 15.78 -17.08 -24.98
C ASP A 63 14.43 -17.34 -24.29
N LEU A 64 13.39 -17.63 -25.08
CA LEU A 64 12.03 -17.82 -24.56
C LEU A 64 11.90 -19.12 -23.75
N ASP A 65 12.58 -20.18 -24.16
CA ASP A 65 12.48 -21.47 -23.49
C ASP A 65 13.23 -21.42 -22.15
N GLU A 66 14.41 -20.78 -22.10
CA GLU A 66 15.10 -20.49 -20.84
C GLU A 66 14.25 -19.64 -19.89
N MET A 67 13.62 -18.58 -20.42
CA MET A 67 12.75 -17.71 -19.61
C MET A 67 11.51 -18.44 -19.08
N LYS A 68 10.94 -19.39 -19.84
CA LYS A 68 9.85 -20.25 -19.36
C LYS A 68 10.32 -21.16 -18.24
N GLU A 69 11.50 -21.76 -18.37
CA GLU A 69 12.07 -22.58 -17.30
C GLU A 69 12.35 -21.78 -16.03
N GLU A 70 12.84 -20.55 -16.15
CA GLU A 70 12.99 -19.63 -15.02
C GLU A 70 11.64 -19.34 -14.35
N GLY A 71 10.61 -19.04 -15.14
CA GLY A 71 9.25 -18.81 -14.63
C GLY A 71 8.69 -20.02 -13.87
N GLU A 72 8.88 -21.24 -14.39
CA GLU A 72 8.46 -22.47 -13.70
C GLU A 72 9.23 -22.73 -12.40
N LYS A 73 10.52 -22.36 -12.34
CA LYS A 73 11.30 -22.44 -11.10
C LYS A 73 10.83 -21.41 -10.09
N ALA A 74 10.59 -20.17 -10.54
CA ALA A 74 10.17 -19.06 -9.71
C ALA A 74 8.82 -19.29 -9.03
N LYS A 75 7.89 -20.04 -9.65
CA LYS A 75 6.60 -20.43 -9.05
C LYS A 75 6.72 -21.20 -7.73
N ARG A 76 7.88 -21.76 -7.39
CA ARG A 76 8.07 -22.58 -6.19
C ARG A 76 8.13 -21.77 -4.91
N THR A 77 8.54 -20.50 -4.98
CA THR A 77 8.59 -19.63 -3.81
C THR A 77 7.99 -18.27 -4.12
N PRO A 78 7.16 -17.70 -3.22
CA PRO A 78 6.54 -16.39 -3.47
C PRO A 78 7.57 -15.29 -3.74
N ALA A 79 8.70 -15.31 -3.03
CA ALA A 79 9.78 -14.35 -3.24
C ALA A 79 10.40 -14.46 -4.65
N GLU A 80 10.73 -15.67 -5.12
CA GLU A 80 11.26 -15.84 -6.47
C GLU A 80 10.23 -15.52 -7.55
N ARG A 81 8.94 -15.80 -7.30
CA ARG A 81 7.84 -15.42 -8.19
C ARG A 81 7.74 -13.91 -8.31
N GLY A 82 7.72 -13.19 -7.19
CA GLY A 82 7.71 -11.73 -7.16
C GLY A 82 8.92 -11.13 -7.88
N ASP A 83 10.12 -11.66 -7.62
CA ASP A 83 11.36 -11.27 -8.30
C ASP A 83 11.28 -11.45 -9.81
N PHE A 84 10.82 -12.63 -10.26
CA PHE A 84 10.67 -12.94 -11.67
C PHE A 84 9.69 -11.98 -12.32
N ILE A 85 8.52 -11.77 -11.71
CA ILE A 85 7.49 -10.88 -12.25
C ILE A 85 8.01 -9.46 -12.37
N THR A 86 8.62 -8.96 -11.29
CA THR A 86 9.11 -7.58 -11.23
C THR A 86 10.17 -7.31 -12.28
N LYS A 87 11.18 -8.21 -12.35
CA LYS A 87 12.36 -7.98 -13.17
C LYS A 87 12.13 -8.33 -14.64
N ARG A 88 11.28 -9.31 -14.95
CA ARG A 88 11.02 -9.74 -16.33
C ARG A 88 9.86 -9.00 -17.00
N PHE A 89 8.89 -8.50 -16.23
CA PHE A 89 7.69 -7.88 -16.82
C PHE A 89 7.53 -6.40 -16.50
N ASN A 90 8.47 -5.81 -15.74
CA ASN A 90 8.41 -4.40 -15.30
C ASN A 90 7.10 -4.06 -14.56
N ILE A 91 6.57 -5.05 -13.83
CA ILE A 91 5.43 -4.86 -12.93
C ILE A 91 6.03 -4.55 -11.56
N PHE A 92 5.71 -3.40 -10.96
CA PHE A 92 6.19 -3.14 -9.61
C PHE A 92 5.59 -4.18 -8.66
N ALA A 93 6.45 -4.94 -7.98
CA ALA A 93 5.98 -5.88 -6.97
C ALA A 93 5.29 -5.08 -5.87
N ASN A 94 3.97 -5.18 -5.83
CA ASN A 94 3.30 -5.18 -4.54
C ASN A 94 3.80 -6.42 -3.80
N ASN A 95 4.30 -6.26 -2.58
CA ASN A 95 4.54 -7.35 -1.63
C ASN A 95 3.23 -8.10 -1.24
N ASP A 96 2.18 -8.02 -2.05
CA ASP A 96 0.86 -8.59 -1.83
C ASP A 96 0.87 -10.12 -1.83
N GLU A 97 1.88 -10.79 -2.43
CA GLU A 97 2.05 -12.24 -2.24
C GLU A 97 2.37 -12.64 -0.79
N MET A 98 2.77 -11.68 0.06
CA MET A 98 2.91 -11.86 1.52
C MET A 98 1.84 -11.11 2.33
N SER A 99 0.94 -10.38 1.67
CA SER A 99 -0.10 -9.63 2.39
C SER A 99 -1.12 -10.59 2.98
N PHE A 100 -1.46 -10.38 4.25
CA PHE A 100 -2.56 -11.10 4.91
C PHE A 100 -3.91 -10.83 4.22
N ILE A 101 -4.05 -9.69 3.54
CA ILE A 101 -5.26 -9.25 2.81
C ILE A 101 -4.84 -8.63 1.47
N ASP A 102 -5.32 -9.17 0.35
CA ASP A 102 -5.03 -8.62 -0.98
C ASP A 102 -5.72 -7.27 -1.23
N TYR A 103 -5.14 -6.46 -2.12
CA TYR A 103 -5.66 -5.12 -2.44
C TYR A 103 -7.11 -5.13 -2.95
N PRO A 104 -7.54 -6.02 -3.88
CA PRO A 104 -8.94 -6.10 -4.29
C PRO A 104 -9.91 -6.42 -3.14
N THR A 105 -9.48 -7.20 -2.14
CA THR A 105 -10.27 -7.50 -0.95
C THR A 105 -10.35 -6.29 -0.02
N LEU A 106 -9.24 -5.57 0.16
CA LEU A 106 -9.22 -4.33 0.93
C LEU A 106 -10.18 -3.28 0.34
N GLN A 107 -10.22 -3.13 -0.99
CA GLN A 107 -11.10 -2.19 -1.68
C GLN A 107 -12.60 -2.48 -1.50
N LYS A 108 -12.99 -3.71 -1.13
CA LYS A 108 -14.39 -4.04 -0.80
C LYS A 108 -14.84 -3.41 0.52
N ASN A 109 -13.91 -2.94 1.36
CA ASN A 109 -14.21 -2.28 2.61
C ASN A 109 -14.41 -0.76 2.41
N ASN A 110 -15.53 -0.39 1.80
CA ASN A 110 -15.89 1.00 1.49
C ASN A 110 -17.18 1.47 2.18
N ASP A 111 -17.71 0.68 3.11
CA ASP A 111 -18.89 1.04 3.91
C ASP A 111 -18.52 2.10 4.95
N ILE A 112 -19.43 3.06 5.15
CA ILE A 112 -19.30 4.12 6.16
C ILE A 112 -20.45 3.94 7.16
N ILE A 113 -20.11 3.90 8.44
CA ILE A 113 -21.07 3.86 9.55
C ILE A 113 -20.93 5.12 10.39
N SER A 114 -22.05 5.71 10.79
CA SER A 114 -22.04 6.87 11.66
C SER A 114 -21.83 6.47 13.12
N LEU A 115 -21.25 7.36 13.93
CA LEU A 115 -21.08 7.11 15.38
C LEU A 115 -22.42 6.89 16.09
N ASP A 116 -23.46 7.59 15.67
CA ASP A 116 -24.82 7.47 16.23
C ASP A 116 -25.40 6.05 16.07
N GLU A 117 -25.01 5.32 15.02
CA GLU A 117 -25.43 3.91 14.81
C GLU A 117 -24.74 2.92 15.74
N LEU A 118 -23.64 3.34 16.35
CA LEU A 118 -22.82 2.54 17.27
C LEU A 118 -23.13 2.86 18.74
N GLU A 119 -23.83 3.97 19.01
CA GLU A 119 -24.18 4.39 20.38
C GLU A 119 -24.98 3.31 21.12
N GLY A 120 -24.55 3.01 22.35
CA GLY A 120 -25.19 1.99 23.20
C GLY A 120 -24.94 0.54 22.77
N ARG A 121 -24.23 0.29 21.66
CA ARG A 121 -23.84 -1.07 21.27
C ARG A 121 -22.62 -1.53 22.10
N PRO A 122 -22.56 -2.80 22.51
CA PRO A 122 -21.38 -3.34 23.15
C PRO A 122 -20.21 -3.36 22.16
N CYS A 123 -19.04 -2.93 22.61
CA CYS A 123 -17.80 -2.99 21.82
C CYS A 123 -16.69 -3.75 22.56
N THR A 124 -15.71 -4.18 21.80
CA THR A 124 -14.42 -4.66 22.34
C THR A 124 -13.34 -3.65 21.95
N ILE A 125 -12.59 -3.18 22.95
CA ILE A 125 -11.51 -2.22 22.76
C ILE A 125 -10.17 -2.95 22.80
N GLY A 126 -9.37 -2.73 21.75
CA GLY A 126 -7.96 -3.12 21.68
C GLY A 126 -7.07 -1.88 21.57
N TYR A 127 -5.82 -2.00 21.98
CA TYR A 127 -4.84 -0.95 21.85
C TYR A 127 -3.46 -1.55 21.57
N ASP A 128 -2.66 -0.81 20.81
CA ASP A 128 -1.27 -1.13 20.48
C ASP A 128 -0.40 0.07 20.86
N LEU A 129 0.56 -0.14 21.76
CA LEU A 129 1.32 0.93 22.41
C LEU A 129 2.75 1.00 21.87
N SER A 130 3.16 2.22 21.54
CA SER A 130 4.51 2.65 21.21
C SER A 130 4.87 3.88 22.05
N GLU A 131 6.16 4.10 22.31
CA GLU A 131 6.60 5.23 23.13
C GLU A 131 7.19 6.38 22.30
N THR A 132 8.21 6.14 21.46
CA THR A 132 8.94 7.24 20.78
C THR A 132 9.02 7.14 19.26
N GLU A 133 9.04 5.95 18.67
CA GLU A 133 9.38 5.80 17.24
C GLU A 133 8.16 5.56 16.34
N ASP A 134 7.09 4.98 16.88
CA ASP A 134 5.91 4.57 16.10
C ASP A 134 4.60 5.16 16.64
N PHE A 135 3.54 5.05 15.84
CA PHE A 135 2.18 5.34 16.29
C PHE A 135 1.78 4.43 17.47
N THR A 136 1.03 5.00 18.40
CA THR A 136 0.15 4.24 19.29
C THR A 136 -1.27 4.29 18.75
N ALA A 137 -2.00 3.19 18.78
CA ALA A 137 -3.39 3.14 18.31
C ALA A 137 -4.31 2.53 19.36
N ALA A 138 -5.54 3.02 19.41
CA ALA A 138 -6.65 2.39 20.10
C ALA A 138 -7.82 2.21 19.14
N CYS A 139 -8.52 1.08 19.29
CA CYS A 139 -9.53 0.64 18.35
C CYS A 139 -10.71 0.03 19.11
N ALA A 140 -11.92 0.48 18.81
CA ALA A 140 -13.18 -0.09 19.28
C ALA A 140 -13.85 -0.86 18.13
N THR A 141 -14.19 -2.11 18.40
CA THR A 141 -14.82 -3.01 17.42
C THR A 141 -16.23 -3.38 17.84
N PHE A 142 -17.16 -3.32 16.89
CA PHE A 142 -18.60 -3.54 17.12
C PHE A 142 -19.10 -4.62 16.15
N ALA A 143 -19.71 -5.67 16.68
CA ALA A 143 -20.40 -6.65 15.84
C ALA A 143 -21.73 -6.05 15.36
N LEU A 144 -21.96 -6.06 14.05
CA LEU A 144 -23.18 -5.59 13.42
C LEU A 144 -24.15 -6.75 13.16
N ASP A 145 -25.43 -6.42 12.99
CA ASP A 145 -26.52 -7.41 12.85
C ASP A 145 -26.45 -8.19 11.52
N ASP A 146 -25.76 -7.66 10.52
CA ASP A 146 -25.52 -8.29 9.21
C ASP A 146 -24.26 -9.19 9.19
N GLY A 147 -23.59 -9.36 10.33
CA GLY A 147 -22.37 -10.15 10.46
C GLY A 147 -21.08 -9.40 10.13
N LYS A 148 -21.14 -8.11 9.80
CA LYS A 148 -19.95 -7.25 9.64
C LYS A 148 -19.42 -6.78 10.99
N VAL A 149 -18.21 -6.21 10.97
CA VAL A 149 -17.58 -5.58 12.13
C VAL A 149 -17.31 -4.12 11.79
N ALA A 150 -17.92 -3.20 12.55
CA ALA A 150 -17.56 -1.80 12.50
C ALA A 150 -16.33 -1.54 13.37
N VAL A 151 -15.46 -0.66 12.89
CA VAL A 151 -14.17 -0.35 13.51
C VAL A 151 -14.05 1.17 13.67
N LEU A 152 -13.89 1.62 14.91
CA LEU A 152 -13.51 3.00 15.21
C LEU A 152 -12.09 3.00 15.73
N THR A 153 -11.21 3.80 15.13
CA THR A 153 -9.80 3.86 15.51
C THR A 153 -9.38 5.29 15.79
N HIS A 154 -8.40 5.43 16.69
CA HIS A 154 -7.72 6.68 16.94
C HIS A 154 -6.26 6.41 17.23
N SER A 155 -5.40 7.24 16.64
CA SER A 155 -3.95 7.08 16.79
C SER A 155 -3.32 8.28 17.49
N CYS A 156 -2.17 8.06 18.10
CA CYS A 156 -1.31 9.05 18.72
C CYS A 156 0.10 8.92 18.12
N ILE A 157 0.78 10.04 17.92
CA ILE A 157 2.18 10.07 17.50
C ILE A 157 2.93 11.20 18.21
N PRO A 158 4.22 11.04 18.57
CA PRO A 158 5.03 12.15 19.05
C PRO A 158 5.25 13.17 17.93
N LYS A 159 5.36 14.45 18.32
CA LYS A 159 5.57 15.54 17.38
C LYS A 159 6.88 15.41 16.60
N ASP A 160 7.93 14.94 17.26
CA ASP A 160 9.25 14.80 16.64
C ASP A 160 9.17 13.90 15.40
N ASN A 161 8.41 12.80 15.46
CA ASN A 161 8.20 11.91 14.32
C ASN A 161 7.51 12.61 13.16
N VAL A 162 6.57 13.53 13.45
CA VAL A 162 5.91 14.32 12.41
C VAL A 162 6.84 15.36 11.81
N ASP A 163 7.62 16.05 12.63
CA ASP A 163 8.49 17.15 12.21
C ASP A 163 9.75 16.66 11.48
N PHE A 164 10.23 15.45 11.78
CA PHE A 164 11.43 14.86 11.17
C PHE A 164 11.12 13.74 10.16
N SER A 165 9.84 13.40 9.93
CA SER A 165 9.47 12.39 8.92
C SER A 165 9.80 12.87 7.51
N ASN A 166 10.37 11.96 6.71
CA ASN A 166 10.53 12.14 5.27
C ASN A 166 9.40 11.45 4.47
N GLU A 167 8.44 10.84 5.16
CA GLU A 167 7.33 10.11 4.55
C GLU A 167 6.21 11.08 4.17
N LYS A 168 5.53 10.81 3.05
CA LYS A 168 4.40 11.61 2.57
C LYS A 168 3.10 11.27 3.32
N ILE A 169 3.15 11.23 4.66
CA ILE A 169 1.97 10.96 5.50
C ILE A 169 1.24 12.28 5.81
N PRO A 170 -0.08 12.36 5.61
CA PRO A 170 -0.85 13.59 5.84
C PRO A 170 -1.21 13.78 7.32
N TYR A 171 -0.22 13.77 8.22
CA TYR A 171 -0.43 13.81 9.68
C TYR A 171 -1.32 14.97 10.15
N ARG A 172 -1.17 16.15 9.52
CA ARG A 172 -1.93 17.35 9.90
C ARG A 172 -3.39 17.26 9.49
N GLU A 173 -3.68 16.68 8.33
CA GLU A 173 -5.05 16.43 7.87
C GLU A 173 -5.73 15.41 8.79
N TRP A 174 -5.06 14.30 9.10
CA TRP A 174 -5.60 13.31 10.05
C TRP A 174 -5.84 13.88 11.45
N LYS A 175 -5.04 14.86 11.88
CA LYS A 175 -5.30 15.58 13.12
C LYS A 175 -6.53 16.48 13.03
N GLU A 176 -6.71 17.18 11.92
CA GLU A 176 -7.88 18.02 11.66
C GLU A 176 -9.17 17.17 11.56
N ASP A 177 -9.08 16.00 10.94
CA ASP A 177 -10.17 15.01 10.85
C ASP A 177 -10.46 14.29 12.19
N GLY A 178 -9.63 14.52 13.20
CA GLY A 178 -9.78 13.91 14.52
C GLY A 178 -9.40 12.42 14.57
N LEU A 179 -8.68 11.91 13.57
CA LEU A 179 -8.17 10.54 13.50
C LEU A 179 -6.81 10.36 14.22
N LEU A 180 -6.06 11.45 14.37
CA LEU A 180 -4.71 11.47 14.93
C LEU A 180 -4.52 12.55 16.00
N THR A 181 -3.97 12.17 17.15
CA THR A 181 -3.41 13.10 18.12
C THR A 181 -1.90 13.21 17.92
N ILE A 182 -1.43 14.41 17.54
CA ILE A 182 0.01 14.73 17.56
C ILE A 182 0.34 15.29 18.94
N GLN A 183 1.10 14.55 19.74
CA GLN A 183 1.48 14.96 21.09
C GLN A 183 2.71 15.88 21.04
N ASP A 184 2.63 17.04 21.70
CA ASP A 184 3.72 18.02 21.79
C ASP A 184 4.80 17.59 22.80
N LYS A 185 5.27 16.36 22.64
CA LYS A 185 6.27 15.67 23.47
C LYS A 185 7.10 14.75 22.55
N PRO A 186 8.34 14.39 22.95
CA PRO A 186 9.16 13.41 22.21
C PRO A 186 8.74 11.96 22.48
N TYR A 187 7.66 11.74 23.23
CA TYR A 187 7.10 10.42 23.54
C TYR A 187 5.58 10.49 23.65
N ILE A 188 4.93 9.35 23.53
CA ILE A 188 3.48 9.18 23.71
C ILE A 188 3.16 9.03 25.20
N ASP A 189 2.37 9.97 25.72
CA ASP A 189 1.69 9.86 27.00
C ASP A 189 0.45 8.99 26.85
N TYR A 190 0.49 7.78 27.42
CA TYR A 190 -0.62 6.83 27.37
C TYR A 190 -1.90 7.33 28.04
N GLN A 191 -1.84 8.43 28.81
CA GLN A 191 -3.03 9.06 29.34
C GLN A 191 -3.98 9.52 28.21
N ASP A 192 -3.47 9.95 27.06
CA ASP A 192 -4.31 10.37 25.94
C ASP A 192 -5.07 9.18 25.31
N VAL A 193 -4.41 8.01 25.25
CA VAL A 193 -5.02 6.75 24.80
C VAL A 193 -6.13 6.34 25.76
N PHE A 194 -5.84 6.38 27.08
CA PHE A 194 -6.83 6.08 28.10
C PHE A 194 -8.02 7.04 28.04
N ASN A 195 -7.78 8.34 27.88
CA ASN A 195 -8.84 9.34 27.76
C ASN A 195 -9.74 9.08 26.54
N TRP A 196 -9.15 8.67 25.41
CA TRP A 196 -9.93 8.26 24.24
C TRP A 196 -10.82 7.06 24.54
N ILE A 197 -10.28 6.02 25.21
CA ILE A 197 -11.04 4.83 25.61
C ILE A 197 -12.21 5.21 26.54
N ILE A 198 -12.00 6.10 27.50
CA ILE A 198 -13.06 6.58 28.40
C ILE A 198 -14.15 7.31 27.61
N LYS A 199 -13.77 8.17 26.65
CA LYS A 199 -14.71 8.87 25.78
C LYS A 199 -15.57 7.93 24.94
N MET A 200 -15.05 6.77 24.53
CA MET A 200 -15.83 5.75 23.83
C MET A 200 -16.83 5.00 24.72
N ASN A 201 -16.70 5.12 26.04
CA ASN A 201 -17.61 4.51 27.01
C ASN A 201 -18.67 5.51 27.55
N GLU A 202 -18.60 6.78 27.16
CA GLU A 202 -19.61 7.80 27.46
C GLU A 202 -20.73 7.78 26.42
#